data_AF-A0A847M4K7-F1
#
_entry.id   AF-A0A847M4K7-F1
#
_cell.length_a   1.000
_cell.length_b   1.000
_cell.length_c   1.000
_cell.angle_alpha   90.00
_cell.angle_beta   90.00
_cell.angle_gamma   90.00
#
_symmetry.space_group_name_H-M   'P 1'
#
loop_
_entity.id
_entity.type
_entity.pdbx_description
1 polymer ?
#
loop_
_entity_poly.entity_id
_entity_poly.type
_entity_poly.pdbx_seq_one_letter_code
_entity_poly.pdbx_strand_id
1 'polypeptide(L)'
;MDKGLRSCLFLFVFYWLVSLSGCAKAESADIQFVDQDGRGHTLYTTPNGKSGLLRTGSSFVFRLDSPFKPGPDYSLTLSYTVSWDGKGAPGVGFEEASAGTLLVKLLRDPKKPEGSQVAWQLPLTYSFLGFEKPGVSYKVYYSIPIGMQEFSALLMDFKKASNTASSSVSVKLEDIRLEPLWFGFFFNEKGLYCTPFVAKSADSFTIDVPEQYRGSGPYTIEFSAAELNGPLVLRTGSKGAGGYILTASSLHPLIAGALPAQPFPVSLSLQNSYNKFILRRYAAPPMPAAPIPADPALILDYQQVLWRNPEYEVFQWDRFPEILIFDTKSYEVQDRLFKRLAFYVEKAGYRGRLASDEEIAPLHGWNAHDYRSSDLADFFTTAEKTRFPLNKEERELREILLAQGIIQTGSDDKSYNPGKGAIISISRESESYLRRLFMVHEAFHGLFFIDPEFQAFALDRWTHLDPVAKKFLIAYFKNRGYDTADSYLMKNELMAYCLQQNVAGAALYFGKTLPERLSAFPQHLQNIPEKDEKSGTWPVLANLFTSEARSFSDYVKKRWGLEAGRVWDIKKEFL
;
A
#
# COMPACT_ATOMS: atom_id res chain seq x y z
N MET A 1 94.34 -18.05 15.05
CA MET A 1 93.41 -19.03 14.44
C MET A 1 92.08 -18.90 15.14
N ASP A 2 91.04 -18.73 14.35
CA ASP A 2 89.62 -19.02 14.58
C ASP A 2 89.02 -18.88 16.00
N LYS A 3 87.98 -18.02 16.01
CA LYS A 3 86.63 -18.26 16.56
C LYS A 3 86.48 -18.46 18.07
N GLY A 4 85.72 -17.53 18.66
CA GLY A 4 84.91 -17.83 19.83
C GLY A 4 84.40 -16.60 20.58
N LEU A 5 83.08 -16.48 20.60
CA LEU A 5 82.23 -15.81 21.58
C LEU A 5 81.73 -14.36 21.37
N ARG A 6 80.41 -14.28 21.57
CA ARG A 6 79.44 -13.19 21.52
C ARG A 6 79.55 -12.26 22.73
N SER A 7 79.15 -10.99 22.58
CA SER A 7 77.89 -10.46 23.15
C SER A 7 77.69 -8.94 22.96
N CYS A 8 76.44 -8.61 22.61
CA CYS A 8 75.64 -7.43 22.94
C CYS A 8 75.96 -6.01 22.41
N LEU A 9 75.06 -5.62 21.48
CA LEU A 9 74.15 -4.46 21.51
C LEU A 9 74.73 -3.04 21.56
N PHE A 10 74.48 -2.26 20.50
CA PHE A 10 73.75 -0.99 20.60
C PHE A 10 73.08 -0.64 19.25
N LEU A 11 71.78 -0.33 19.31
CA LEU A 11 70.95 0.20 18.23
C LEU A 11 71.48 1.58 17.78
N PHE A 12 71.57 1.79 16.47
CA PHE A 12 71.64 3.13 15.87
C PHE A 12 70.30 3.46 15.21
N VAL A 13 69.67 4.52 15.71
CA VAL A 13 68.49 5.16 15.13
C VAL A 13 68.95 6.00 13.93
N PHE A 14 68.57 5.59 12.72
CA PHE A 14 68.68 6.43 11.52
C PHE A 14 67.39 7.24 11.38
N TYR A 15 67.52 8.56 11.51
CA TYR A 15 66.50 9.54 11.14
C TYR A 15 66.29 9.49 9.62
N TRP A 16 65.13 9.00 9.19
CA TRP A 16 64.60 9.28 7.85
C TRP A 16 63.64 10.47 7.96
N LEU A 17 64.05 11.62 7.41
CA LEU A 17 63.16 12.73 7.11
C LEU A 17 62.10 12.25 6.10
N VAL A 18 60.88 12.05 6.58
CA VAL A 18 59.69 12.04 5.71
C VAL A 18 59.27 13.50 5.53
N SER A 19 59.27 13.94 4.28
CA SER A 19 58.72 15.22 3.85
C SER A 19 57.24 15.32 4.23
N LEU A 20 56.97 16.14 5.24
CA LEU A 20 55.65 16.71 5.52
C LEU A 20 55.21 17.53 4.31
N SER A 21 54.48 16.89 3.41
CA SER A 21 53.64 17.59 2.44
C SER A 21 52.58 18.36 3.25
N GLY A 22 52.58 19.68 3.11
CA GLY A 22 51.89 20.61 4.01
C GLY A 22 50.44 20.23 4.31
N CYS A 23 50.06 20.36 5.58
CA CYS A 23 48.66 20.42 6.00
C CYS A 23 47.99 21.57 5.25
N ALA A 24 47.29 21.27 4.15
CA ALA A 24 46.30 22.20 3.63
C ALA A 24 45.34 22.55 4.78
N LYS A 25 45.20 23.85 5.06
CA LYS A 25 44.31 24.33 6.11
C LYS A 25 42.88 23.89 5.75
N ALA A 26 42.25 23.10 6.61
CA ALA A 26 40.86 22.69 6.38
C ALA A 26 39.96 23.92 6.47
N GLU A 27 39.02 24.05 5.54
CA GLU A 27 38.01 25.11 5.53
C GLU A 27 36.62 24.48 5.68
N SER A 28 35.67 25.27 6.21
CA SER A 28 34.26 24.91 6.13
C SER A 28 33.84 24.86 4.67
N ALA A 29 33.25 23.74 4.25
CA ALA A 29 32.58 23.64 2.97
C ALA A 29 31.36 24.57 2.94
N ASP A 30 30.95 24.98 1.74
CA ASP A 30 29.74 25.79 1.52
C ASP A 30 28.45 24.94 1.63
N ILE A 31 28.60 23.64 1.91
CA ILE A 31 27.52 22.65 2.01
C ILE A 31 27.50 22.10 3.44
N GLN A 32 26.30 21.89 3.97
CA GLN A 32 26.10 21.30 5.29
C GLN A 32 25.62 19.86 5.19
N PHE A 33 25.87 19.10 6.26
CA PHE A 33 25.23 17.80 6.49
C PHE A 33 24.01 18.03 7.38
N VAL A 34 22.83 17.59 6.97
CA VAL A 34 21.61 17.67 7.80
C VAL A 34 21.26 16.29 8.33
N ASP A 35 21.12 16.15 9.65
CA ASP A 35 20.77 14.88 10.28
C ASP A 35 19.26 14.58 10.26
N GLN A 36 18.86 13.42 10.80
CA GLN A 36 17.47 12.98 10.84
C GLN A 36 16.53 13.88 11.66
N ASP A 37 17.09 14.70 12.57
CA ASP A 37 16.34 15.65 13.40
C ASP A 37 16.28 17.04 12.73
N GLY A 38 16.80 17.17 11.50
CA GLY A 38 16.87 18.42 10.76
C GLY A 38 17.99 19.36 11.22
N ARG A 39 18.93 18.90 12.05
CA ARG A 39 20.04 19.72 12.55
C ARG A 39 21.17 19.74 11.52
N GLY A 40 21.68 20.94 11.24
CA GLY A 40 22.82 21.14 10.36
C GLY A 40 24.15 20.96 11.09
N HIS A 41 25.05 20.20 10.48
CA HIS A 41 26.42 19.95 10.93
C HIS A 41 27.39 20.48 9.88
N THR A 42 28.49 21.06 10.35
CA THR A 42 29.50 21.66 9.47
C THR A 42 30.39 20.58 8.86
N LEU A 43 30.63 20.68 7.55
CA LEU A 43 31.59 19.85 6.84
C LEU A 43 32.89 20.59 6.63
N TYR A 44 34.02 19.93 6.86
CA TYR A 44 35.36 20.47 6.62
C TYR A 44 36.03 19.77 5.45
N THR A 45 36.64 20.54 4.55
CA THR A 45 37.32 20.01 3.36
C THR A 45 38.54 20.85 2.97
N THR A 46 39.23 20.49 1.89
CA THR A 46 40.35 21.27 1.35
C THR A 46 39.82 22.51 0.60
N PRO A 47 40.61 23.57 0.41
CA PRO A 47 40.13 24.78 -0.27
C PRO A 47 39.50 24.52 -1.65
N ASN A 48 40.04 23.56 -2.41
CA ASN A 48 39.50 23.18 -3.72
C ASN A 48 38.14 22.44 -3.64
N GLY A 49 37.87 21.75 -2.53
CA GLY A 49 36.61 21.03 -2.30
C GLY A 49 35.50 21.90 -1.72
N LYS A 50 35.82 23.14 -1.28
CA LYS A 50 34.92 24.01 -0.52
C LYS A 50 33.56 24.23 -1.18
N SER A 51 33.55 24.50 -2.49
CA SER A 51 32.33 24.76 -3.27
C SER A 51 31.54 23.50 -3.62
N GLY A 52 32.07 22.31 -3.34
CA GLY A 52 31.50 21.04 -3.78
C GLY A 52 31.53 20.80 -5.29
N LEU A 53 32.28 21.61 -6.05
CA LEU A 53 32.42 21.44 -7.50
C LEU A 53 33.48 20.39 -7.83
N LEU A 54 33.04 19.22 -8.29
CA LEU A 54 33.89 18.15 -8.77
C LEU A 54 34.03 18.23 -10.30
N ARG A 55 35.28 18.21 -10.76
CA ARG A 55 35.66 17.99 -12.16
C ARG A 55 36.33 16.64 -12.29
N THR A 56 36.41 16.11 -13.50
CA THR A 56 37.03 14.81 -13.73
C THR A 56 38.49 14.78 -13.23
N GLY A 57 38.82 13.78 -12.42
CA GLY A 57 40.09 13.66 -11.69
C GLY A 57 40.10 14.28 -10.28
N SER A 58 39.01 14.94 -9.85
CA SER A 58 38.90 15.51 -8.51
C SER A 58 38.67 14.45 -7.45
N SER A 59 39.26 14.63 -6.28
CA SER A 59 39.05 13.78 -5.11
C SER A 59 39.04 14.64 -3.85
N PHE A 60 37.93 14.61 -3.11
CA PHE A 60 37.71 15.44 -1.93
C PHE A 60 37.19 14.61 -0.75
N VAL A 61 37.70 14.93 0.44
CA VAL A 61 37.20 14.40 1.71
C VAL A 61 36.42 15.50 2.42
N PHE A 62 35.16 15.23 2.74
CA PHE A 62 34.29 16.08 3.55
C PHE A 62 34.17 15.46 4.94
N ARG A 63 34.77 16.10 5.94
CA ARG A 63 34.82 15.61 7.33
C ARG A 63 33.71 16.23 8.15
N LEU A 64 33.01 15.42 8.94
CA LEU A 64 32.09 15.89 9.95
C LEU A 64 32.85 16.44 11.16
N ASP A 65 32.20 17.31 11.92
CA ASP A 65 32.67 17.76 13.23
C ASP A 65 32.71 16.63 14.27
N SER A 66 31.86 15.62 14.11
CA SER A 66 31.71 14.47 14.98
C SER A 66 31.30 13.20 14.20
N PRO A 67 31.69 11.99 14.64
CA PRO A 67 31.21 10.75 14.04
C PRO A 67 29.69 10.63 14.13
N PHE A 68 29.07 10.11 13.07
CA PHE A 68 27.64 9.96 12.96
C PHE A 68 27.24 8.49 12.87
N LYS A 69 26.19 8.11 13.62
CA LYS A 69 25.62 6.74 13.63
C LYS A 69 24.11 6.82 13.41
N PRO A 70 23.64 6.72 12.15
CA PRO A 70 22.24 6.97 11.81
C PRO A 70 21.29 5.82 12.18
N GLY A 71 21.78 4.57 12.19
CA GLY A 71 20.94 3.39 12.36
C GLY A 71 20.41 2.85 11.03
N PRO A 72 19.74 1.68 11.04
CA PRO A 72 19.47 0.90 9.82
C PRO A 72 18.30 1.45 8.99
N ASP A 73 17.57 2.44 9.52
CA ASP A 73 16.33 2.95 8.96
C ASP A 73 16.48 4.28 8.21
N TYR A 74 17.73 4.68 7.95
CA TYR A 74 18.05 5.92 7.26
C TYR A 74 18.97 5.71 6.06
N SER A 75 18.86 6.64 5.14
CA SER A 75 19.70 6.75 3.95
C SER A 75 20.39 8.11 3.92
N LEU A 76 21.56 8.16 3.32
CA LEU A 76 22.28 9.39 3.00
C LEU A 76 21.83 9.87 1.62
N THR A 77 21.01 10.91 1.57
CA THR A 77 20.60 11.56 0.33
C THR A 77 21.64 12.60 -0.08
N LEU A 78 22.22 12.41 -1.25
CA LEU A 78 23.13 13.35 -1.91
C LEU A 78 22.40 14.02 -3.06
N SER A 79 22.29 15.35 -3.01
CA SER A 79 21.76 16.14 -4.12
C SER A 79 22.89 16.77 -4.90
N TYR A 80 22.94 16.56 -6.21
CA TYR A 80 23.97 17.13 -7.05
C TYR A 80 23.45 17.55 -8.41
N THR A 81 24.05 18.60 -8.95
CA THR A 81 23.80 19.10 -10.31
C THR A 81 24.89 18.58 -11.23
N VAL A 82 24.51 17.85 -12.27
CA VAL A 82 25.41 17.45 -13.36
C VAL A 82 25.31 18.49 -14.46
N SER A 83 26.44 19.04 -14.91
CA SER A 83 26.50 20.01 -16.01
C SER A 83 27.51 19.58 -17.06
N TRP A 84 27.08 19.65 -18.32
CA TRP A 84 27.89 19.30 -19.48
C TRP A 84 28.36 20.58 -20.16
N ASP A 85 29.63 20.90 -20.01
CA ASP A 85 30.23 22.07 -20.65
C ASP A 85 30.61 21.69 -22.09
N GLY A 86 30.02 22.32 -23.09
CA GLY A 86 30.36 22.09 -24.49
C GLY A 86 29.59 23.03 -25.43
N LYS A 87 30.26 23.54 -26.48
CA LYS A 87 29.58 24.22 -27.59
C LYS A 87 28.83 23.17 -28.41
N GLY A 88 27.54 22.99 -28.11
CA GLY A 88 26.66 22.03 -28.77
C GLY A 88 25.53 21.60 -27.84
N ALA A 89 24.54 22.46 -27.66
CA ALA A 89 23.24 22.03 -27.16
C ALA A 89 22.54 21.12 -28.21
N PRO A 90 21.48 20.43 -27.81
CA PRO A 90 21.34 18.96 -27.88
C PRO A 90 21.44 18.38 -29.30
N GLY A 91 22.28 17.34 -29.48
CA GLY A 91 22.39 16.60 -30.72
C GLY A 91 23.12 15.26 -30.55
N VAL A 92 22.82 14.34 -31.46
CA VAL A 92 23.36 12.97 -31.59
C VAL A 92 24.89 13.01 -31.56
N GLY A 93 25.52 12.34 -30.59
CA GLY A 93 26.98 12.16 -30.57
C GLY A 93 27.66 12.24 -29.20
N PHE A 94 26.97 12.60 -28.12
CA PHE A 94 27.53 12.47 -26.77
C PHE A 94 27.28 11.05 -26.23
N GLU A 95 28.33 10.24 -26.17
CA GLU A 95 28.28 8.92 -25.54
C GLU A 95 28.29 9.07 -24.00
N GLU A 96 27.35 8.42 -23.31
CA GLU A 96 27.33 8.35 -21.85
C GLU A 96 28.59 7.74 -21.25
N ALA A 97 29.27 6.89 -22.02
CA ALA A 97 30.58 6.35 -21.71
C ALA A 97 31.65 7.44 -21.50
N SER A 98 31.38 8.71 -21.84
CA SER A 98 32.28 9.84 -21.59
C SER A 98 31.99 10.58 -20.27
N ALA A 99 30.91 10.27 -19.53
CA ALA A 99 30.56 11.02 -18.32
C ALA A 99 31.53 10.81 -17.14
N GLY A 100 32.27 9.70 -17.14
CA GLY A 100 33.11 9.28 -16.02
C GLY A 100 32.30 8.63 -14.90
N THR A 101 32.93 8.47 -13.73
CA THR A 101 32.34 7.77 -12.58
C THR A 101 32.52 8.60 -11.32
N LEU A 102 31.42 9.00 -10.68
CA LEU A 102 31.46 9.59 -9.34
C LEU A 102 31.30 8.50 -8.28
N LEU A 103 32.32 8.32 -7.44
CA LEU A 103 32.33 7.36 -6.34
C LEU A 103 32.18 8.10 -5.01
N VAL A 104 31.36 7.53 -4.13
CA VAL A 104 31.19 7.99 -2.74
C VAL A 104 31.56 6.85 -1.79
N LYS A 105 32.39 7.16 -0.79
CA LYS A 105 32.76 6.23 0.29
C LYS A 105 32.52 6.86 1.65
N LEU A 106 31.97 6.09 2.58
CA LEU A 106 31.77 6.49 3.98
C LEU A 106 32.97 6.05 4.83
N LEU A 107 33.78 7.02 5.27
CA LEU A 107 35.00 6.77 6.02
C LEU A 107 34.75 6.78 7.53
N ARG A 108 35.22 5.75 8.25
CA ARG A 108 35.30 5.76 9.73
C ARG A 108 36.44 6.63 10.25
N ASP A 109 37.61 6.55 9.61
CA ASP A 109 38.79 7.35 9.92
C ASP A 109 39.18 8.20 8.70
N PRO A 110 39.06 9.54 8.75
CA PRO A 110 39.37 10.41 7.63
C PRO A 110 40.86 10.44 7.25
N LYS A 111 41.74 9.89 8.09
CA LYS A 111 43.19 9.80 7.85
C LYS A 111 43.60 8.49 7.17
N LYS A 112 42.69 7.51 7.09
CA LYS A 112 42.90 6.22 6.44
C LYS A 112 41.85 5.99 5.35
N PRO A 113 41.91 6.75 4.24
CA PRO A 113 40.98 6.61 3.12
C PRO A 113 41.13 5.26 2.38
N GLU A 114 42.23 4.53 2.62
CA GLU A 114 42.49 3.21 2.06
C GLU A 114 42.27 2.11 3.11
N GLY A 115 41.17 1.36 2.95
CA GLY A 115 40.79 0.22 3.78
C GLY A 115 39.31 -0.16 3.62
N SER A 116 39.04 -1.36 3.08
CA SER A 116 37.79 -2.14 3.08
C SER A 116 36.46 -1.39 3.37
N GLN A 117 36.02 -0.53 2.45
CA GLN A 117 34.71 0.14 2.54
C GLN A 117 33.95 0.01 1.21
N VAL A 118 32.63 -0.16 1.32
CA VAL A 118 31.74 -0.18 0.16
C VAL A 118 31.74 1.21 -0.47
N ALA A 119 32.00 1.26 -1.78
CA ALA A 119 31.90 2.48 -2.56
C ALA A 119 30.58 2.46 -3.35
N TRP A 120 29.89 3.58 -3.35
CA TRP A 120 28.67 3.77 -4.13
C TRP A 120 29.01 4.56 -5.39
N GLN A 121 28.61 4.03 -6.53
CA GLN A 121 28.68 4.75 -7.80
C GLN A 121 27.40 5.56 -7.97
N LEU A 122 27.56 6.88 -8.09
CA LEU A 122 26.45 7.81 -8.30
C LEU A 122 26.13 7.87 -9.81
N PRO A 123 24.84 7.79 -10.19
CA PRO A 123 24.44 7.90 -11.58
C PRO A 123 24.60 9.34 -12.09
N LEU A 124 25.38 9.53 -13.14
CA LEU A 124 25.52 10.85 -13.77
C LEU A 124 24.45 11.13 -14.84
N THR A 125 23.68 10.11 -15.24
CA THR A 125 22.61 10.19 -16.24
C THR A 125 21.40 9.38 -15.77
N TYR A 126 20.25 9.55 -16.44
CA TYR A 126 19.02 8.80 -16.11
C TYR A 126 18.89 7.48 -16.91
N SER A 127 19.80 7.22 -17.85
CA SER A 127 19.72 6.12 -18.81
C SER A 127 19.86 4.73 -18.22
N PHE A 128 20.50 4.59 -17.05
CA PHE A 128 20.58 3.32 -16.34
C PHE A 128 19.19 2.79 -15.95
N LEU A 129 18.18 3.68 -15.93
CA LEU A 129 16.76 3.37 -15.81
C LEU A 129 15.99 3.57 -17.13
N GLY A 130 16.69 3.73 -18.25
CA GLY A 130 16.09 3.91 -19.57
C GLY A 130 15.34 5.23 -19.76
N PHE A 131 15.54 6.22 -18.90
CA PHE A 131 14.96 7.54 -19.06
C PHE A 131 15.87 8.45 -19.87
N GLU A 132 15.28 9.35 -20.65
CA GLU A 132 16.02 10.34 -21.41
C GLU A 132 16.68 11.37 -20.48
N LYS A 133 17.83 11.90 -20.92
CA LYS A 133 18.47 13.01 -20.21
C LYS A 133 17.62 14.27 -20.37
N PRO A 134 17.43 15.07 -19.30
CA PRO A 134 16.53 16.23 -19.32
C PRO A 134 17.18 17.50 -19.90
N GLY A 135 18.44 17.43 -20.36
CA GLY A 135 19.15 18.57 -20.95
C GLY A 135 20.66 18.56 -20.71
N VAL A 136 21.28 19.74 -20.73
CA VAL A 136 22.72 19.96 -20.50
C VAL A 136 23.08 20.17 -19.03
N SER A 137 22.11 20.52 -18.20
CA SER A 137 22.28 20.66 -16.74
C SER A 137 21.03 20.16 -16.03
N TYR A 138 21.20 19.31 -15.02
CA TYR A 138 20.09 18.71 -14.29
C TYR A 138 20.52 18.20 -12.92
N LYS A 139 19.53 17.99 -12.04
CA LYS A 139 19.74 17.49 -10.69
C LYS A 139 19.44 16.00 -10.59
N VAL A 140 20.19 15.35 -9.73
CA VAL A 140 19.97 13.97 -9.27
C VAL A 140 19.97 13.98 -7.74
N TYR A 141 19.05 13.22 -7.17
CA TYR A 141 18.95 12.98 -5.74
C TYR A 141 19.21 11.49 -5.52
N TYR A 142 20.37 11.14 -4.97
CA TYR A 142 20.77 9.76 -4.78
C TYR A 142 20.79 9.38 -3.30
N SER A 143 19.86 8.51 -2.90
CA SER A 143 19.69 8.09 -1.50
C SER A 143 20.39 6.76 -1.25
N ILE A 144 21.48 6.80 -0.50
CA ILE A 144 22.36 5.65 -0.24
C ILE A 144 21.99 5.01 1.11
N PRO A 145 21.65 3.71 1.18
CA PRO A 145 21.44 3.04 2.46
C PRO A 145 22.77 2.93 3.23
N ILE A 146 22.77 3.36 4.49
CA ILE A 146 23.97 3.37 5.33
C ILE A 146 24.04 2.14 6.25
N GLY A 147 22.87 1.57 6.59
CA GLY A 147 22.78 0.47 7.55
C GLY A 147 23.29 0.87 8.94
N MET A 148 23.93 -0.06 9.63
CA MET A 148 24.48 0.17 10.98
C MET A 148 25.86 0.86 10.98
N GLN A 149 26.31 1.38 9.84
CA GLN A 149 27.66 1.92 9.69
C GLN A 149 27.79 3.31 10.33
N GLU A 150 28.72 3.43 11.27
CA GLU A 150 29.23 4.72 11.72
C GLU A 150 30.23 5.28 10.69
N PHE A 151 30.22 6.61 10.49
CA PHE A 151 31.17 7.31 9.64
C PHE A 151 31.48 8.71 10.19
N SER A 152 32.65 9.25 9.86
CA SER A 152 33.11 10.58 10.26
C SER A 152 33.50 11.46 9.06
N ALA A 153 33.54 10.88 7.86
CA ALA A 153 33.78 11.62 6.64
C ALA A 153 33.19 10.93 5.41
N LEU A 154 33.02 11.71 4.34
CA LEU A 154 32.67 11.24 3.01
C LEU A 154 33.82 11.52 2.06
N LEU A 155 34.27 10.49 1.34
CA LEU A 155 35.20 10.66 0.22
C LEU A 155 34.40 10.65 -1.08
N MET A 156 34.52 11.74 -1.86
CA MET A 156 33.98 11.86 -3.21
C MET A 156 35.12 11.85 -4.21
N ASP A 157 35.10 10.91 -5.14
CA ASP A 157 36.15 10.68 -6.12
C ASP A 157 35.54 10.62 -7.53
N PHE A 158 35.83 11.63 -8.36
CA PHE A 158 35.30 11.73 -9.72
C PHE A 158 36.36 11.25 -10.72
N LYS A 159 36.18 10.04 -11.24
CA LYS A 159 37.12 9.39 -12.15
C LYS A 159 36.81 9.65 -13.63
N LYS A 160 37.86 9.69 -14.44
CA LYS A 160 37.76 9.71 -15.91
C LYS A 160 37.17 8.40 -16.42
N ALA A 161 36.38 8.51 -17.48
CA ALA A 161 35.80 7.36 -18.17
C ALA A 161 36.85 6.61 -19.02
N SER A 162 37.75 7.37 -19.66
CA SER A 162 38.95 6.86 -20.30
C SER A 162 40.07 7.92 -20.25
N ASN A 163 41.33 7.50 -20.46
CA ASN A 163 42.47 8.42 -20.54
C ASN A 163 42.42 9.34 -21.77
N THR A 164 41.55 9.07 -22.74
CA THR A 164 41.41 9.81 -24.00
C THR A 164 40.15 10.70 -24.07
N ALA A 165 39.25 10.61 -23.08
CA ALA A 165 38.01 11.37 -23.06
C ALA A 165 38.26 12.86 -22.68
N SER A 166 37.79 13.78 -23.52
CA SER A 166 37.87 15.24 -23.35
C SER A 166 36.59 15.88 -22.80
N SER A 167 35.63 15.08 -22.34
CA SER A 167 34.34 15.56 -21.85
C SER A 167 34.51 16.45 -20.61
N SER A 168 34.02 17.68 -20.70
CA SER A 168 33.93 18.61 -19.59
C SER A 168 32.60 18.45 -18.87
N VAL A 169 32.44 17.30 -18.20
CA VAL A 169 31.35 17.11 -17.22
C VAL A 169 31.81 17.67 -15.89
N SER A 170 30.96 18.48 -15.25
CA SER A 170 31.14 18.90 -13.87
C SER A 170 29.97 18.41 -13.02
N VAL A 171 30.26 18.07 -11.78
CA VAL A 171 29.26 17.71 -10.78
C VAL A 171 29.38 18.70 -9.64
N LYS A 172 28.31 19.43 -9.35
CA LYS A 172 28.23 20.30 -8.19
C LYS A 172 27.40 19.61 -7.12
N LEU A 173 28.04 19.23 -6.02
CA LEU A 173 27.32 18.81 -4.83
C LEU A 173 26.57 20.02 -4.29
N GLU A 174 25.28 19.86 -4.00
CA GLU A 174 24.44 20.94 -3.47
C GLU A 174 24.11 20.71 -2.00
N ASP A 175 23.94 19.44 -1.60
CA ASP A 175 23.30 19.11 -0.33
C ASP A 175 23.54 17.66 0.09
N ILE A 176 23.68 17.43 1.41
CA ILE A 176 23.82 16.12 2.03
C ILE A 176 22.85 16.02 3.21
N ARG A 177 21.92 15.05 3.18
CA ARG A 177 20.96 14.85 4.27
C ARG A 177 20.80 13.40 4.66
N LEU A 178 20.41 13.16 5.90
CA LEU A 178 19.80 11.90 6.33
C LEU A 178 18.30 11.95 6.14
N GLU A 179 17.78 10.93 5.47
CA GLU A 179 16.34 10.78 5.21
C GLU A 179 15.88 9.36 5.54
N PRO A 180 14.59 9.16 5.87
CA PRO A 180 14.02 7.83 6.08
C PRO A 180 14.32 6.89 4.91
N LEU A 181 14.66 5.65 5.22
CA LEU A 181 15.03 4.64 4.23
C LEU A 181 13.88 4.35 3.25
N TRP A 182 14.21 4.40 1.97
CA TRP A 182 13.38 3.96 0.86
C TRP A 182 14.28 3.34 -0.22
N PHE A 183 13.68 2.66 -1.20
CA PHE A 183 14.35 2.07 -2.35
C PHE A 183 13.54 2.30 -3.62
N GLY A 184 14.21 2.44 -4.76
CA GLY A 184 13.58 2.57 -6.07
C GLY A 184 13.89 3.91 -6.74
N PHE A 185 12.92 4.46 -7.45
CA PHE A 185 13.03 5.76 -8.10
C PHE A 185 11.72 6.52 -8.16
N PHE A 186 11.79 7.84 -8.29
CA PHE A 186 10.66 8.68 -8.69
C PHE A 186 11.11 10.01 -9.29
N PHE A 187 10.23 10.64 -10.05
CA PHE A 187 10.40 12.00 -10.55
C PHE A 187 9.53 12.99 -9.78
N ASN A 188 10.05 14.19 -9.56
CA ASN A 188 9.27 15.37 -9.20
C ASN A 188 9.80 16.60 -9.96
N GLU A 189 9.27 17.79 -9.66
CA GLU A 189 9.68 19.05 -10.29
C GLU A 189 11.18 19.37 -10.18
N LYS A 190 11.88 18.78 -9.21
CA LYS A 190 13.32 19.01 -8.97
C LYS A 190 14.22 18.06 -9.75
N GLY A 191 13.71 16.92 -10.23
CA GLY A 191 14.48 15.94 -11.00
C GLY A 191 14.25 14.49 -10.57
N LEU A 192 15.22 13.63 -10.91
CA LEU A 192 15.20 12.21 -10.56
C LEU A 192 15.68 11.99 -9.12
N TYR A 193 14.88 11.28 -8.36
CA TYR A 193 15.25 10.66 -7.09
C TYR A 193 15.43 9.17 -7.33
N CYS A 194 16.55 8.61 -6.89
CA CYS A 194 16.80 7.18 -6.99
C CYS A 194 17.71 6.66 -5.89
N THR A 195 17.70 5.34 -5.71
CA THR A 195 18.56 4.64 -4.75
C THR A 195 19.49 3.67 -5.47
N PRO A 196 20.52 3.13 -4.79
CA PRO A 196 21.17 1.92 -5.26
C PRO A 196 20.18 0.76 -5.38
N PHE A 197 20.61 -0.30 -6.06
CA PHE A 197 19.89 -1.57 -6.20
C PHE A 197 18.59 -1.50 -7.01
N VAL A 198 18.35 -0.39 -7.69
CA VAL A 198 17.30 -0.26 -8.69
C VAL A 198 17.90 -0.37 -10.08
N ALA A 199 17.30 -1.21 -10.91
CA ALA A 199 17.74 -1.45 -12.28
C ALA A 199 16.56 -1.60 -13.23
N LYS A 200 16.81 -1.33 -14.50
CA LYS A 200 15.88 -1.61 -15.59
C LYS A 200 16.43 -2.78 -16.44
N SER A 201 15.61 -3.81 -16.64
CA SER A 201 15.84 -4.88 -17.61
C SER A 201 15.10 -4.57 -18.93
N ALA A 202 15.08 -5.54 -19.85
CA ALA A 202 14.29 -5.45 -21.08
C ALA A 202 12.77 -5.34 -20.79
N ASP A 203 12.31 -5.93 -19.69
CA ASP A 203 10.91 -6.20 -19.40
C ASP A 203 10.42 -5.66 -18.03
N SER A 204 11.31 -5.24 -17.14
CA SER A 204 10.93 -4.77 -15.80
C SER A 204 11.84 -3.67 -15.23
N PHE A 205 11.32 -2.89 -14.29
CA PHE A 205 12.11 -2.28 -13.23
C PHE A 205 12.23 -3.27 -12.08
N THR A 206 13.40 -3.36 -11.44
CA THR A 206 13.63 -4.26 -10.31
C THR A 206 14.34 -3.53 -9.17
N ILE A 207 13.89 -3.78 -7.95
CA ILE A 207 14.50 -3.38 -6.69
C ILE A 207 14.99 -4.66 -5.99
N ASP A 208 16.29 -4.86 -5.93
CA ASP A 208 16.90 -6.05 -5.31
C ASP A 208 17.97 -5.69 -4.28
N VAL A 209 17.54 -5.52 -3.04
CA VAL A 209 18.38 -4.99 -1.97
C VAL A 209 19.12 -6.12 -1.24
N PRO A 210 20.45 -6.04 -1.07
CA PRO A 210 21.22 -6.97 -0.25
C PRO A 210 20.76 -6.96 1.20
N GLU A 211 20.80 -8.13 1.85
CA GLU A 211 20.27 -8.33 3.21
C GLU A 211 20.81 -7.33 4.24
N GLN A 212 22.11 -6.99 4.18
CA GLN A 212 22.72 -6.04 5.13
C GLN A 212 22.18 -4.60 5.05
N TYR A 213 21.48 -4.26 3.97
CA TYR A 213 20.85 -2.95 3.77
C TYR A 213 19.34 -2.99 3.91
N ARG A 214 18.74 -4.18 4.09
CA ARG A 214 17.31 -4.31 4.35
C ARG A 214 17.04 -3.75 5.75
N GLY A 215 16.18 -2.74 5.83
CA GLY A 215 15.61 -2.28 7.10
C GLY A 215 14.70 -3.33 7.72
N SER A 216 14.18 -3.02 8.92
CA SER A 216 13.40 -3.97 9.74
C SER A 216 11.99 -4.28 9.22
N GLY A 217 11.54 -3.63 8.13
CA GLY A 217 10.17 -3.79 7.59
C GLY A 217 9.08 -3.32 8.57
N PRO A 218 7.80 -3.58 8.28
CA PRO A 218 7.29 -4.05 7.00
C PRO A 218 7.35 -2.92 5.94
N TYR A 219 7.24 -3.29 4.67
CA TYR A 219 7.39 -2.36 3.54
C TYR A 219 6.07 -2.11 2.82
N THR A 220 5.87 -0.91 2.29
CA THR A 220 4.81 -0.58 1.32
C THR A 220 5.44 -0.27 -0.03
N ILE A 221 4.72 -0.60 -1.10
CA ILE A 221 5.12 -0.27 -2.46
C ILE A 221 4.21 0.85 -2.97
N GLU A 222 4.83 1.85 -3.57
CA GLU A 222 4.12 2.90 -4.27
C GLU A 222 4.66 3.09 -5.67
N PHE A 223 3.75 3.29 -6.60
CA PHE A 223 4.09 3.57 -7.97
C PHE A 223 3.05 4.51 -8.57
N SER A 224 3.45 5.22 -9.61
CA SER A 224 2.57 5.99 -10.46
C SER A 224 3.06 5.87 -11.89
N ALA A 225 2.11 5.94 -12.82
CA ALA A 225 2.36 5.95 -14.25
C ALA A 225 1.66 7.15 -14.87
N ALA A 226 2.31 7.76 -15.87
CA ALA A 226 1.70 8.82 -16.67
C ALA A 226 0.54 8.27 -17.53
N GLU A 227 0.68 7.02 -17.97
CA GLU A 227 -0.31 6.31 -18.79
C GLU A 227 -0.26 4.81 -18.50
N LEU A 228 -1.44 4.17 -18.49
CA LEU A 228 -1.59 2.72 -18.41
C LEU A 228 -1.88 2.17 -19.81
N ASN A 229 -0.93 1.43 -20.38
CA ASN A 229 -1.06 0.75 -21.68
C ASN A 229 -1.44 -0.73 -21.54
N GLY A 230 -1.46 -1.25 -20.32
CA GLY A 230 -1.80 -2.63 -20.04
C GLY A 230 -1.84 -2.93 -18.55
N PRO A 231 -2.15 -4.18 -18.17
CA PRO A 231 -2.19 -4.57 -16.78
C PRO A 231 -0.81 -4.39 -16.13
N LEU A 232 -0.82 -3.84 -14.93
CA LEU A 232 0.35 -3.76 -14.06
C LEU A 232 0.66 -5.15 -13.53
N VAL A 233 1.92 -5.59 -13.69
CA VAL A 233 2.40 -6.85 -13.12
C VAL A 233 3.54 -6.57 -12.14
N LEU A 234 3.27 -6.80 -10.86
CA LEU A 234 4.27 -6.76 -9.80
C LEU A 234 4.65 -8.19 -9.41
N ARG A 235 5.94 -8.46 -9.27
CA ARG A 235 6.45 -9.71 -8.71
C ARG A 235 7.22 -9.41 -7.43
N THR A 236 6.97 -10.18 -6.38
CA THR A 236 7.72 -10.10 -5.13
C THR A 236 8.38 -11.44 -4.82
N GLY A 237 9.61 -11.41 -4.32
CA GLY A 237 10.37 -12.60 -3.95
C GLY A 237 10.84 -13.41 -5.15
N SER A 238 11.42 -14.58 -4.87
CA SER A 238 11.90 -15.54 -5.87
C SER A 238 11.14 -16.87 -5.77
N LYS A 239 11.16 -17.63 -6.86
CA LYS A 239 10.52 -18.96 -6.93
C LYS A 239 11.11 -19.89 -5.86
N GLY A 240 10.26 -20.49 -5.03
CA GLY A 240 10.66 -21.35 -3.91
C GLY A 240 10.95 -20.62 -2.59
N ALA A 241 10.92 -19.28 -2.56
CA ALA A 241 11.11 -18.47 -1.35
C ALA A 241 9.82 -17.76 -0.86
N GLY A 242 8.65 -18.19 -1.35
CA GLY A 242 7.34 -17.66 -0.91
C GLY A 242 6.90 -16.36 -1.60
N GLY A 243 7.31 -16.15 -2.86
CA GLY A 243 6.90 -15.00 -3.67
C GLY A 243 5.52 -15.11 -4.31
N TYR A 244 5.05 -14.03 -4.92
CA TYR A 244 3.80 -14.00 -5.70
C TYR A 244 3.85 -12.93 -6.80
N ILE A 245 2.91 -13.05 -7.72
CA ILE A 245 2.61 -12.10 -8.78
C ILE A 245 1.30 -11.41 -8.45
N LEU A 246 1.29 -10.07 -8.47
CA LEU A 246 0.08 -9.26 -8.48
C LEU A 246 -0.14 -8.73 -9.89
N THR A 247 -1.36 -8.92 -10.40
CA THR A 247 -1.81 -8.32 -11.65
C THR A 247 -3.01 -7.42 -11.37
N ALA A 248 -3.00 -6.20 -11.88
CA ALA A 248 -4.11 -5.25 -11.73
C ALA A 248 -4.30 -4.43 -13.01
N SER A 249 -5.53 -4.02 -13.27
CA SER A 249 -5.86 -3.15 -14.41
C SER A 249 -5.71 -1.67 -14.07
N SER A 250 -5.67 -1.35 -12.78
CA SER A 250 -5.61 0.01 -12.22
C SER A 250 -4.40 0.18 -11.30
N LEU A 251 -4.10 1.43 -10.95
CA LEU A 251 -3.07 1.74 -9.94
C LEU A 251 -3.66 1.63 -8.54
N HIS A 252 -3.16 0.69 -7.75
CA HIS A 252 -3.57 0.47 -6.36
C HIS A 252 -2.42 0.78 -5.39
N PRO A 253 -2.68 1.41 -4.23
CA PRO A 253 -1.70 1.46 -3.16
C PRO A 253 -1.44 0.04 -2.65
N LEU A 254 -0.17 -0.39 -2.64
CA LEU A 254 0.21 -1.70 -2.14
C LEU A 254 0.78 -1.58 -0.72
N ILE A 255 -0.07 -1.90 0.24
CA ILE A 255 0.16 -1.71 1.67
C ILE A 255 0.93 -2.88 2.30
N ALA A 256 1.64 -2.57 3.38
CA ALA A 256 2.55 -3.52 4.05
C ALA A 256 1.95 -4.84 4.47
N GLY A 257 0.73 -4.86 5.01
CA GLY A 257 0.11 -6.09 5.49
C GLY A 257 -0.27 -7.09 4.40
N ALA A 258 -0.23 -6.68 3.13
CA ALA A 258 -0.42 -7.60 2.00
C ALA A 258 0.91 -8.09 1.39
N LEU A 259 2.03 -7.45 1.74
CA LEU A 259 3.38 -7.81 1.28
C LEU A 259 4.06 -8.79 2.26
N PRO A 260 4.97 -9.66 1.78
CA PRO A 260 5.88 -10.37 2.66
C PRO A 260 6.71 -9.36 3.47
N ALA A 261 7.12 -9.72 4.69
CA ALA A 261 7.98 -8.86 5.50
C ALA A 261 9.30 -8.50 4.78
N GLN A 262 9.79 -9.40 3.93
CA GLN A 262 10.96 -9.22 3.07
C GLN A 262 10.53 -9.47 1.61
N PRO A 263 10.03 -8.44 0.89
CA PRO A 263 9.43 -8.62 -0.43
C PRO A 263 10.46 -8.74 -1.57
N PHE A 264 11.76 -8.76 -1.27
CA PHE A 264 12.85 -8.67 -2.25
C PHE A 264 13.14 -10.02 -2.96
N PRO A 265 13.52 -9.99 -4.25
CA PRO A 265 13.48 -8.84 -5.16
C PRO A 265 12.03 -8.43 -5.47
N VAL A 266 11.83 -7.15 -5.75
CA VAL A 266 10.53 -6.64 -6.24
C VAL A 266 10.70 -6.17 -7.67
N SER A 267 9.91 -6.69 -8.60
CA SER A 267 9.95 -6.30 -10.01
C SER A 267 8.60 -5.77 -10.47
N LEU A 268 8.63 -4.70 -11.25
CA LEU A 268 7.47 -4.04 -11.87
C LEU A 268 7.64 -4.07 -13.39
N SER A 269 6.67 -4.63 -14.09
CA SER A 269 6.73 -4.85 -15.54
C SER A 269 6.63 -3.55 -16.35
N LEU A 270 7.38 -3.42 -17.45
CA LEU A 270 7.57 -2.16 -18.22
C LEU A 270 6.44 -1.77 -19.21
N GLN A 271 5.25 -2.36 -19.11
CA GLN A 271 4.16 -2.05 -20.05
C GLN A 271 3.65 -0.61 -19.92
N ASN A 272 3.83 0.01 -18.75
CA ASN A 272 3.31 1.34 -18.46
C ASN A 272 4.43 2.37 -18.30
N SER A 273 4.09 3.64 -18.52
CA SER A 273 5.03 4.76 -18.45
C SER A 273 5.22 5.23 -17.00
N TYR A 274 5.93 4.44 -16.19
CA TYR A 274 6.13 4.75 -14.77
C TYR A 274 7.06 5.94 -14.56
N ASN A 275 6.63 6.84 -13.68
CA ASN A 275 7.45 7.94 -13.17
C ASN A 275 7.77 7.79 -11.67
N LYS A 276 7.24 6.75 -11.02
CA LYS A 276 7.52 6.39 -9.62
C LYS A 276 7.40 4.88 -9.47
N PHE A 277 8.39 4.29 -8.81
CA PHE A 277 8.35 2.93 -8.28
C PHE A 277 9.25 2.90 -7.06
N ILE A 278 8.64 2.95 -5.88
CA ILE A 278 9.34 2.99 -4.61
C ILE A 278 8.85 1.88 -3.68
N LEU A 279 9.78 1.38 -2.89
CA LEU A 279 9.55 0.55 -1.73
C LEU A 279 10.01 1.33 -0.50
N ARG A 280 9.16 1.52 0.49
CA ARG A 280 9.53 2.23 1.72
C ARG A 280 8.97 1.56 2.96
N ARG A 281 9.50 1.88 4.14
CA ARG A 281 8.93 1.39 5.39
C ARG A 281 7.51 1.90 5.54
N TYR A 282 6.62 1.01 5.96
CA TYR A 282 5.25 1.38 6.26
C TYR A 282 5.18 2.12 7.60
N ALA A 283 4.68 3.34 7.54
CA ALA A 283 4.30 4.11 8.72
C ALA A 283 2.77 4.21 8.72
N ALA A 284 2.13 3.39 9.55
CA ALA A 284 0.67 3.38 9.63
C ALA A 284 0.18 4.73 10.18
N PRO A 285 -0.75 5.43 9.49
CA PRO A 285 -1.32 6.64 10.06
C PRO A 285 -2.17 6.28 11.29
N PRO A 286 -2.37 7.21 12.25
CA PRO A 286 -3.14 6.92 13.45
C PRO A 286 -4.62 6.65 13.14
N MET A 287 -5.21 5.68 13.86
CA MET A 287 -6.67 5.53 13.95
C MET A 287 -7.24 6.57 14.94
N PRO A 288 -8.46 7.11 14.72
CA PRO A 288 -9.42 6.82 13.65
C PRO A 288 -9.26 7.71 12.39
N ALA A 289 -8.25 8.58 12.36
CA ALA A 289 -8.18 9.69 11.40
C ALA A 289 -7.97 9.25 9.95
N ALA A 290 -7.34 8.10 9.70
CA ALA A 290 -7.04 7.64 8.35
C ALA A 290 -7.14 6.11 8.22
N PRO A 291 -8.29 5.57 7.77
CA PRO A 291 -8.41 4.20 7.30
C PRO A 291 -7.35 3.87 6.24
N ILE A 292 -6.91 2.61 6.16
CA ILE A 292 -5.88 2.21 5.21
C ILE A 292 -6.51 2.01 3.83
N PRO A 293 -6.11 2.75 2.77
CA PRO A 293 -6.61 2.51 1.41
C PRO A 293 -6.16 1.14 0.93
N ALA A 294 -7.10 0.30 0.51
CA ALA A 294 -6.82 -1.06 0.06
C ALA A 294 -7.86 -1.57 -0.92
N ASP A 295 -7.42 -2.39 -1.87
CA ASP A 295 -8.30 -3.24 -2.65
C ASP A 295 -8.81 -4.42 -1.76
N PRO A 296 -10.09 -4.84 -1.87
CA PRO A 296 -10.65 -5.91 -1.06
C PRO A 296 -9.87 -7.23 -1.07
N ALA A 297 -9.17 -7.57 -2.17
CA ALA A 297 -8.33 -8.76 -2.22
C ALA A 297 -7.16 -8.67 -1.24
N LEU A 298 -6.59 -7.48 -1.04
CA LEU A 298 -5.48 -7.26 -0.11
C LEU A 298 -5.96 -7.29 1.35
N ILE A 299 -7.17 -6.80 1.63
CA ILE A 299 -7.78 -6.81 2.97
C ILE A 299 -7.94 -8.24 3.49
N LEU A 300 -8.44 -9.14 2.64
CA LEU A 300 -8.66 -10.55 2.99
C LEU A 300 -7.39 -11.25 3.49
N ASP A 301 -6.24 -10.87 2.93
CA ASP A 301 -4.91 -11.41 3.24
C ASP A 301 -4.11 -10.54 4.24
N TYR A 302 -4.65 -9.41 4.72
CA TYR A 302 -3.90 -8.47 5.54
C TYR A 302 -3.45 -9.12 6.86
N GLN A 303 -2.20 -8.89 7.26
CA GLN A 303 -1.62 -9.49 8.47
C GLN A 303 -2.11 -8.78 9.75
N GLN A 304 -2.76 -9.53 10.66
CA GLN A 304 -3.30 -8.98 11.92
C GLN A 304 -2.23 -8.41 12.86
N VAL A 305 -0.98 -8.87 12.77
CA VAL A 305 0.15 -8.31 13.56
C VAL A 305 0.42 -6.85 13.25
N LEU A 306 -0.06 -6.36 12.09
CA LEU A 306 0.06 -4.97 11.67
C LEU A 306 -1.21 -4.15 11.89
N TRP A 307 -2.23 -4.72 12.54
CA TRP A 307 -3.42 -3.96 12.92
C TRP A 307 -3.07 -2.89 13.95
N ARG A 308 -3.61 -1.70 13.75
CA ARG A 308 -3.45 -0.57 14.68
C ARG A 308 -4.30 -0.74 15.94
N ASN A 309 -5.36 -1.53 15.86
CA ASN A 309 -6.17 -1.95 16.99
C ASN A 309 -6.16 -3.50 17.05
N PRO A 310 -5.87 -4.12 18.22
CA PRO A 310 -5.75 -5.57 18.32
C PRO A 310 -7.06 -6.34 18.07
N GLU A 311 -8.21 -5.66 18.06
CA GLU A 311 -9.53 -6.28 17.90
C GLU A 311 -10.13 -6.08 16.50
N TYR A 312 -9.74 -5.03 15.77
CA TYR A 312 -10.19 -4.80 14.39
C TYR A 312 -9.25 -3.85 13.64
N GLU A 313 -9.32 -3.83 12.31
CA GLU A 313 -8.72 -2.79 11.47
C GLU A 313 -9.77 -2.20 10.53
N VAL A 314 -9.57 -0.93 10.15
CA VAL A 314 -10.47 -0.21 9.24
C VAL A 314 -9.73 0.18 7.98
N PHE A 315 -10.26 -0.30 6.87
CA PHE A 315 -9.78 0.00 5.54
C PHE A 315 -10.74 0.93 4.82
N GLN A 316 -10.21 1.68 3.87
CA GLN A 316 -10.99 2.41 2.89
C GLN A 316 -10.85 1.67 1.56
N TRP A 317 -11.98 1.38 0.89
CA TRP A 317 -11.90 0.78 -0.43
C TRP A 317 -11.29 1.77 -1.41
N ASP A 318 -10.08 1.49 -1.88
CA ASP A 318 -9.28 2.44 -2.66
C ASP A 318 -9.96 2.97 -3.94
N ARG A 319 -10.74 2.13 -4.62
CA ARG A 319 -11.53 2.51 -5.80
C ARG A 319 -12.83 3.24 -5.47
N PHE A 320 -13.34 3.04 -4.25
CA PHE A 320 -14.57 3.65 -3.76
C PHE A 320 -14.35 4.21 -2.35
N PRO A 321 -13.61 5.34 -2.21
CA PRO A 321 -13.11 5.82 -0.93
C PRO A 321 -14.20 6.17 0.10
N GLU A 322 -15.45 6.30 -0.32
CA GLU A 322 -16.60 6.53 0.56
C GLU A 322 -17.06 5.25 1.29
N ILE A 323 -16.51 4.07 0.96
CA ILE A 323 -16.85 2.79 1.61
C ILE A 323 -15.72 2.40 2.56
N LEU A 324 -16.05 2.28 3.84
CA LEU A 324 -15.15 1.72 4.85
C LEU A 324 -15.41 0.24 5.07
N ILE A 325 -14.33 -0.52 5.25
CA ILE A 325 -14.35 -1.96 5.43
C ILE A 325 -13.74 -2.26 6.80
N PHE A 326 -14.57 -2.75 7.71
CA PHE A 326 -14.15 -3.22 9.04
C PHE A 326 -13.80 -4.70 8.96
N ASP A 327 -12.57 -5.05 9.31
CA ASP A 327 -12.12 -6.44 9.44
C ASP A 327 -11.93 -6.74 10.93
N THR A 328 -12.86 -7.48 11.53
CA THR A 328 -12.88 -7.76 12.97
C THR A 328 -12.18 -9.07 13.29
N LYS A 329 -11.61 -9.17 14.49
CA LYS A 329 -10.93 -10.38 14.96
C LYS A 329 -11.88 -11.56 15.14
N SER A 330 -13.10 -11.31 15.61
CA SER A 330 -14.09 -12.32 15.90
C SER A 330 -15.52 -11.79 15.77
N TYR A 331 -16.51 -12.68 15.81
CA TYR A 331 -17.91 -12.29 15.84
C TYR A 331 -18.27 -11.55 17.13
N GLU A 332 -17.64 -11.85 18.26
CA GLU A 332 -17.90 -11.10 19.49
C GLU A 332 -17.46 -9.64 19.38
N VAL A 333 -16.35 -9.35 18.68
CA VAL A 333 -15.94 -7.97 18.40
C VAL A 333 -16.93 -7.30 17.43
N GLN A 334 -17.32 -8.03 16.39
CA GLN A 334 -18.29 -7.53 15.41
C GLN A 334 -19.64 -7.21 16.07
N ASP A 335 -20.11 -8.07 16.98
CA ASP A 335 -21.35 -7.88 17.72
C ASP A 335 -21.30 -6.62 18.58
N ARG A 336 -20.18 -6.35 19.28
CA ARG A 336 -20.03 -5.11 20.08
C ARG A 336 -20.11 -3.84 19.24
N LEU A 337 -19.67 -3.90 17.98
CA LEU A 337 -19.74 -2.78 17.04
C LEU A 337 -21.14 -2.64 16.40
N PHE A 338 -21.74 -3.74 15.96
CA PHE A 338 -22.81 -3.71 14.95
C PHE A 338 -24.09 -4.44 15.33
N LYS A 339 -24.11 -5.27 16.39
CA LYS A 339 -25.31 -6.08 16.70
C LYS A 339 -26.51 -5.21 16.98
N ARG A 340 -26.39 -4.20 17.85
CA ARG A 340 -27.52 -3.31 18.17
C ARG A 340 -27.99 -2.54 16.94
N LEU A 341 -27.06 -2.15 16.07
CA LEU A 341 -27.36 -1.49 14.81
C LEU A 341 -28.15 -2.39 13.86
N ALA A 342 -27.78 -3.67 13.72
CA ALA A 342 -28.54 -4.64 12.92
C ALA A 342 -29.99 -4.78 13.41
N PHE A 343 -30.19 -4.79 14.73
CA PHE A 343 -31.53 -4.82 15.32
C PHE A 343 -32.30 -3.53 15.05
N TYR A 344 -31.63 -2.38 15.12
CA TYR A 344 -32.22 -1.08 14.84
C TYR A 344 -32.63 -0.90 13.37
N VAL A 345 -31.88 -1.46 12.41
CA VAL A 345 -32.09 -1.22 10.97
C VAL A 345 -32.95 -2.31 10.31
N GLU A 346 -32.69 -3.59 10.59
CA GLU A 346 -33.15 -4.69 9.73
C GLU A 346 -34.06 -5.72 10.42
N LYS A 347 -33.91 -5.93 11.74
CA LYS A 347 -34.65 -6.99 12.44
C LYS A 347 -36.11 -6.61 12.67
N ALA A 348 -37.01 -7.46 12.19
CA ALA A 348 -38.45 -7.31 12.42
C ALA A 348 -38.76 -7.24 13.93
N GLY A 349 -39.57 -6.25 14.33
CA GLY A 349 -39.93 -6.02 15.75
C GLY A 349 -38.97 -5.12 16.53
N TYR A 350 -37.82 -4.75 15.97
CA TYR A 350 -36.82 -3.88 16.62
C TYR A 350 -36.56 -2.56 15.90
N ARG A 351 -36.97 -2.45 14.63
CA ARG A 351 -36.63 -1.31 13.78
C ARG A 351 -36.94 0.05 14.41
N GLY A 352 -35.96 0.94 14.41
CA GLY A 352 -36.08 2.29 15.00
C GLY A 352 -36.01 2.33 16.53
N ARG A 353 -35.81 1.19 17.21
CA ARG A 353 -35.67 1.11 18.68
C ARG A 353 -34.29 0.58 19.07
N LEU A 354 -33.64 1.28 20.01
CA LEU A 354 -32.42 0.80 20.65
C LEU A 354 -32.76 -0.24 21.72
N ALA A 355 -32.29 -1.47 21.52
CA ALA A 355 -32.43 -2.56 22.47
C ALA A 355 -31.21 -2.62 23.42
N SER A 356 -31.42 -3.02 24.67
CA SER A 356 -30.33 -3.16 25.65
C SER A 356 -29.46 -4.38 25.35
N ASP A 357 -28.25 -4.41 25.90
CA ASP A 357 -27.33 -5.53 25.73
C ASP A 357 -27.93 -6.83 26.29
N GLU A 358 -28.65 -6.76 27.42
CA GLU A 358 -29.33 -7.93 28.00
C GLU A 358 -30.41 -8.49 27.08
N GLU A 359 -31.12 -7.62 26.37
CA GLU A 359 -32.20 -8.02 25.46
C GLU A 359 -31.66 -8.73 24.22
N ILE A 360 -30.55 -8.23 23.64
CA ILE A 360 -30.00 -8.77 22.40
C ILE A 360 -28.90 -9.84 22.62
N ALA A 361 -28.36 -9.97 23.83
CA ALA A 361 -27.35 -10.96 24.18
C ALA A 361 -27.69 -12.40 23.75
N PRO A 362 -28.90 -12.95 24.03
CA PRO A 362 -29.24 -14.32 23.66
C PRO A 362 -29.57 -14.48 22.18
N LEU A 363 -29.68 -13.39 21.43
CA LEU A 363 -30.10 -13.40 20.04
C LEU A 363 -28.89 -13.45 19.11
N HIS A 364 -29.03 -14.11 17.98
CA HIS A 364 -27.98 -14.15 16.98
C HIS A 364 -27.97 -12.85 16.16
N GLY A 365 -26.78 -12.26 16.02
CA GLY A 365 -26.53 -11.16 15.09
C GLY A 365 -26.53 -11.64 13.64
N TRP A 366 -25.75 -10.96 12.80
CA TRP A 366 -25.44 -11.39 11.45
C TRP A 366 -23.94 -11.72 11.36
N ASN A 367 -23.52 -12.47 10.34
CA ASN A 367 -22.11 -12.88 10.18
C ASN A 367 -21.25 -11.82 9.47
N ALA A 368 -21.91 -10.80 8.95
CA ALA A 368 -21.36 -9.65 8.25
C ALA A 368 -22.42 -8.54 8.33
N HIS A 369 -22.02 -7.30 8.08
CA HIS A 369 -22.93 -6.16 8.19
C HIS A 369 -22.59 -5.09 7.17
N ASP A 370 -23.63 -4.38 6.72
CA ASP A 370 -23.56 -3.25 5.81
C ASP A 370 -24.51 -2.13 6.28
N TYR A 371 -24.05 -0.89 6.29
CA TYR A 371 -24.90 0.24 6.67
C TYR A 371 -24.61 1.50 5.87
N ARG A 372 -25.67 2.12 5.35
CA ARG A 372 -25.64 3.43 4.71
C ARG A 372 -25.57 4.57 5.73
N SER A 373 -25.09 5.73 5.29
CA SER A 373 -24.94 6.92 6.13
C SER A 373 -26.21 7.36 6.86
N SER A 374 -27.40 7.24 6.25
CA SER A 374 -28.67 7.64 6.88
C SER A 374 -29.02 6.79 8.10
N ASP A 375 -28.88 5.47 7.99
CA ASP A 375 -29.25 4.57 9.09
C ASP A 375 -28.27 4.72 10.27
N LEU A 376 -27.00 4.97 9.97
CA LEU A 376 -25.97 5.31 10.96
C LEU A 376 -26.28 6.63 11.67
N ALA A 377 -26.62 7.68 10.92
CA ALA A 377 -26.96 8.98 11.48
C ALA A 377 -28.22 8.90 12.37
N ASP A 378 -29.24 8.16 11.93
CA ASP A 378 -30.48 7.95 12.67
C ASP A 378 -30.25 7.16 13.96
N PHE A 379 -29.42 6.11 13.92
CA PHE A 379 -29.03 5.33 15.10
C PHE A 379 -28.38 6.21 16.17
N PHE A 380 -27.32 6.95 15.82
CA PHE A 380 -26.62 7.80 16.79
C PHE A 380 -27.46 9.00 17.23
N THR A 381 -28.32 9.54 16.36
CA THR A 381 -29.29 10.58 16.74
C THR A 381 -30.30 10.06 17.76
N THR A 382 -30.79 8.83 17.55
CA THR A 382 -31.70 8.17 18.49
C THR A 382 -31.01 8.00 19.83
N ALA A 383 -29.76 7.50 19.83
CA ALA A 383 -28.99 7.29 21.06
C ALA A 383 -28.80 8.58 21.86
N GLU A 384 -28.43 9.68 21.20
CA GLU A 384 -28.29 10.99 21.86
C GLU A 384 -29.64 11.53 22.39
N LYS A 385 -30.69 11.50 21.57
CA LYS A 385 -32.03 12.00 21.96
C LYS A 385 -32.62 11.24 23.14
N THR A 386 -32.42 9.93 23.20
CA THR A 386 -32.93 9.09 24.30
C THR A 386 -31.93 8.92 25.44
N ARG A 387 -30.75 9.54 25.35
CA ARG A 387 -29.63 9.35 26.29
C ARG A 387 -29.30 7.87 26.50
N PHE A 388 -29.35 7.10 25.44
CA PHE A 388 -29.07 5.67 25.48
C PHE A 388 -27.57 5.44 25.75
N PRO A 389 -27.19 4.57 26.69
CA PRO A 389 -25.78 4.31 26.99
C PRO A 389 -25.13 3.46 25.90
N LEU A 390 -24.37 4.09 25.00
CA LEU A 390 -23.54 3.39 24.03
C LEU A 390 -22.35 2.70 24.71
N ASN A 391 -21.96 1.53 24.20
CA ASN A 391 -20.78 0.81 24.66
C ASN A 391 -19.48 1.49 24.16
N LYS A 392 -18.31 0.89 24.42
CA LYS A 392 -17.02 1.48 24.00
C LYS A 392 -16.89 1.47 22.48
N GLU A 393 -17.10 0.32 21.85
CA GLU A 393 -16.95 0.09 20.42
C GLU A 393 -17.94 0.92 19.56
N GLU A 394 -19.17 1.12 20.01
CA GLU A 394 -20.15 1.98 19.34
C GLU A 394 -19.75 3.46 19.36
N ARG A 395 -19.11 3.90 20.45
CA ARG A 395 -18.54 5.26 20.52
C ARG A 395 -17.34 5.41 19.60
N GLU A 396 -16.47 4.41 19.54
CA GLU A 396 -15.34 4.37 18.59
C GLU A 396 -15.85 4.38 17.14
N LEU A 397 -16.88 3.58 16.83
CA LEU A 397 -17.55 3.57 15.53
C LEU A 397 -18.04 4.99 15.17
N ARG A 398 -18.73 5.66 16.08
CA ARG A 398 -19.19 7.05 15.88
C ARG A 398 -18.03 8.00 15.55
N GLU A 399 -16.93 7.92 16.29
CA GLU A 399 -15.75 8.76 16.06
C GLU A 399 -15.11 8.51 14.70
N ILE A 400 -15.01 7.25 14.27
CA ILE A 400 -14.54 6.88 12.93
C ILE A 400 -15.48 7.47 11.86
N LEU A 401 -16.79 7.31 12.01
CA LEU A 401 -17.76 7.79 11.03
C LEU A 401 -17.76 9.32 10.89
N LEU A 402 -17.59 10.05 12.00
CA LEU A 402 -17.42 11.51 12.00
C LEU A 402 -16.11 11.93 11.33
N ALA A 403 -15.00 11.27 11.67
CA ALA A 403 -13.70 11.57 11.09
C ALA A 403 -13.65 11.34 9.57
N GLN A 404 -14.40 10.35 9.08
CA GLN A 404 -14.48 10.02 7.65
C GLN A 404 -15.64 10.72 6.93
N GLY A 405 -16.45 11.51 7.63
CA GLY A 405 -17.56 12.25 7.04
C GLY A 405 -18.73 11.38 6.54
N ILE A 406 -18.85 10.14 7.03
CA ILE A 406 -20.00 9.25 6.75
C ILE A 406 -21.23 9.72 7.52
N ILE A 407 -21.04 10.25 8.72
CA ILE A 407 -22.04 11.03 9.45
C ILE A 407 -21.46 12.40 9.79
N GLN A 408 -22.31 13.37 10.02
CA GLN A 408 -21.94 14.74 10.36
C GLN A 408 -22.71 15.19 11.60
N THR A 409 -22.14 16.08 12.40
CA THR A 409 -22.87 16.71 13.50
C THR A 409 -24.03 17.53 12.96
N GLY A 410 -25.20 17.40 13.58
CA GLY A 410 -26.40 18.14 13.24
C GLY A 410 -26.31 19.62 13.59
N SER A 411 -27.38 20.36 13.28
CA SER A 411 -27.51 21.78 13.66
C SER A 411 -27.68 21.98 15.17
N ASP A 412 -28.09 20.95 15.89
CA ASP A 412 -28.03 20.88 17.34
C ASP A 412 -27.01 19.80 17.77
N ASP A 413 -26.37 20.00 18.92
CA ASP A 413 -25.36 19.06 19.47
C ASP A 413 -25.96 17.68 19.88
N LYS A 414 -27.21 17.39 19.48
CA LYS A 414 -28.00 16.22 19.84
C LYS A 414 -28.50 15.43 18.64
N SER A 415 -28.04 15.77 17.43
CA SER A 415 -28.38 15.04 16.23
C SER A 415 -27.16 14.85 15.33
N TYR A 416 -27.30 13.89 14.43
CA TYR A 416 -26.36 13.62 13.35
C TYR A 416 -27.11 13.63 12.04
N ASN A 417 -26.48 14.17 11.01
CA ASN A 417 -26.96 14.14 9.64
C ASN A 417 -26.20 13.07 8.85
N PRO A 418 -26.82 12.44 7.84
CA PRO A 418 -26.11 11.60 6.90
C PRO A 418 -25.04 12.41 6.16
N GLY A 419 -23.82 11.89 6.16
CA GLY A 419 -22.75 12.33 5.26
C GLY A 419 -22.72 11.48 4.00
N LYS A 420 -21.52 11.27 3.46
CA LYS A 420 -21.31 10.47 2.25
C LYS A 420 -20.68 9.13 2.61
N GLY A 421 -21.18 8.06 1.98
CA GLY A 421 -20.56 6.74 2.08
C GLY A 421 -21.37 5.71 2.85
N ALA A 422 -20.67 4.61 3.13
CA ALA A 422 -21.20 3.43 3.78
C ALA A 422 -20.11 2.70 4.56
N ILE A 423 -20.52 1.82 5.45
CA ILE A 423 -19.62 0.86 6.08
C ILE A 423 -20.04 -0.55 5.76
N ILE A 424 -19.06 -1.43 5.67
CA ILE A 424 -19.25 -2.88 5.60
C ILE A 424 -18.33 -3.56 6.61
N SER A 425 -18.65 -4.78 7.00
CA SER A 425 -17.82 -5.53 7.94
C SER A 425 -17.76 -7.03 7.63
N ILE A 426 -16.59 -7.60 7.90
CA ILE A 426 -16.33 -9.04 7.88
C ILE A 426 -15.58 -9.45 9.15
N SER A 427 -15.70 -10.73 9.52
CA SER A 427 -15.01 -11.31 10.68
C SER A 427 -13.92 -12.29 10.27
N ARG A 428 -12.80 -12.30 10.99
CA ARG A 428 -11.69 -13.28 10.85
C ARG A 428 -12.04 -14.66 11.40
N GLU A 429 -13.13 -14.79 12.16
CA GLU A 429 -13.63 -16.06 12.67
C GLU A 429 -14.36 -16.88 11.58
N SER A 430 -14.83 -16.23 10.52
CA SER A 430 -15.34 -16.92 9.33
C SER A 430 -14.23 -17.73 8.65
N GLU A 431 -14.59 -18.89 8.12
CA GLU A 431 -13.71 -19.64 7.21
C GLU A 431 -13.32 -18.81 5.98
N SER A 432 -12.13 -19.06 5.42
CA SER A 432 -11.57 -18.26 4.31
C SER A 432 -12.50 -18.12 3.11
N TYR A 433 -13.25 -19.17 2.76
CA TYR A 433 -14.21 -19.09 1.64
C TYR A 433 -15.43 -18.23 1.99
N LEU A 434 -15.89 -18.27 3.24
CA LEU A 434 -16.99 -17.43 3.74
C LEU A 434 -16.56 -15.96 3.81
N ARG A 435 -15.34 -15.68 4.26
CA ARG A 435 -14.81 -14.30 4.25
C ARG A 435 -14.81 -13.70 2.85
N ARG A 436 -14.45 -14.48 1.83
CA ARG A 436 -14.54 -14.06 0.42
C ARG A 436 -15.99 -13.82 0.00
N LEU A 437 -16.89 -14.75 0.32
CA LEU A 437 -18.31 -14.63 0.01
C LEU A 437 -18.92 -13.36 0.64
N PHE A 438 -18.70 -13.14 1.93
CA PHE A 438 -19.18 -11.97 2.66
C PHE A 438 -18.54 -10.69 2.14
N MET A 439 -17.22 -10.67 1.89
CA MET A 439 -16.59 -9.50 1.27
C MET A 439 -17.28 -9.09 -0.03
N VAL A 440 -17.58 -10.04 -0.92
CA VAL A 440 -18.30 -9.73 -2.17
C VAL A 440 -19.73 -9.27 -1.88
N HIS A 441 -20.45 -9.97 -1.01
CA HIS A 441 -21.83 -9.66 -0.62
C HIS A 441 -21.94 -8.23 -0.09
N GLU A 442 -21.20 -7.93 0.97
CA GLU A 442 -21.26 -6.63 1.64
C GLU A 442 -20.72 -5.50 0.75
N ALA A 443 -19.65 -5.74 -0.01
CA ALA A 443 -19.11 -4.72 -0.91
C ALA A 443 -20.13 -4.24 -1.95
N PHE A 444 -20.99 -5.14 -2.45
CA PHE A 444 -22.05 -4.75 -3.35
C PHE A 444 -23.16 -3.96 -2.65
N HIS A 445 -23.45 -4.21 -1.36
CA HIS A 445 -24.27 -3.30 -0.56
C HIS A 445 -23.65 -1.92 -0.44
N GLY A 446 -22.34 -1.84 -0.15
CA GLY A 446 -21.61 -0.57 -0.10
C GLY A 446 -21.75 0.23 -1.41
N LEU A 447 -21.57 -0.42 -2.56
CA LEU A 447 -21.77 0.21 -3.88
C LEU A 447 -23.20 0.64 -4.11
N PHE A 448 -24.17 -0.19 -3.72
CA PHE A 448 -25.59 0.15 -3.81
C PHE A 448 -25.90 1.41 -2.98
N PHE A 449 -25.32 1.57 -1.79
CA PHE A 449 -25.57 2.74 -0.95
C PHE A 449 -25.05 4.06 -1.52
N ILE A 450 -23.94 4.03 -2.26
CA ILE A 450 -23.30 5.24 -2.78
C ILE A 450 -23.69 5.59 -4.22
N ASP A 451 -24.36 4.68 -4.94
CA ASP A 451 -24.66 4.85 -6.37
C ASP A 451 -26.17 4.82 -6.68
N PRO A 452 -26.82 5.99 -6.84
CA PRO A 452 -28.25 6.06 -7.11
C PRO A 452 -28.71 5.36 -8.41
N GLU A 453 -27.86 5.30 -9.44
CA GLU A 453 -28.19 4.62 -10.70
C GLU A 453 -28.22 3.10 -10.51
N PHE A 454 -27.29 2.56 -9.71
CA PHE A 454 -27.30 1.15 -9.35
C PHE A 454 -28.50 0.81 -8.45
N GLN A 455 -28.90 1.69 -7.54
CA GLN A 455 -30.14 1.52 -6.78
C GLN A 455 -31.38 1.49 -7.67
N ALA A 456 -31.44 2.38 -8.66
CA ALA A 456 -32.55 2.43 -9.62
C ALA A 456 -32.59 1.16 -10.47
N PHE A 457 -31.43 0.65 -10.91
CA PHE A 457 -31.34 -0.61 -11.64
C PHE A 457 -31.84 -1.78 -10.79
N ALA A 458 -31.37 -1.92 -9.55
CA ALA A 458 -31.83 -2.98 -8.64
C ALA A 458 -33.33 -2.89 -8.32
N LEU A 459 -33.88 -1.67 -8.20
CA LEU A 459 -35.31 -1.44 -8.04
C LEU A 459 -36.10 -1.94 -9.27
N ASP A 460 -35.63 -1.63 -10.47
CA ASP A 460 -36.24 -2.10 -11.71
C ASP A 460 -36.25 -3.65 -11.76
N ARG A 461 -35.11 -4.29 -11.46
CA ARG A 461 -35.01 -5.75 -11.38
C ARG A 461 -35.99 -6.34 -10.37
N TRP A 462 -36.08 -5.79 -9.17
CA TRP A 462 -37.00 -6.26 -8.14
C TRP A 462 -38.48 -6.08 -8.53
N THR A 463 -38.80 -4.97 -9.20
CA THR A 463 -40.17 -4.64 -9.62
C THR A 463 -40.65 -5.62 -10.69
N HIS A 464 -39.78 -5.98 -11.63
CA HIS A 464 -40.05 -6.87 -12.74
C HIS A 464 -39.59 -8.33 -12.53
N LEU A 465 -39.18 -8.69 -11.31
CA LEU A 465 -38.76 -10.05 -10.96
C LEU A 465 -39.91 -11.04 -11.18
N ASP A 466 -39.60 -12.19 -11.79
CA ASP A 466 -40.56 -13.26 -12.03
C ASP A 466 -41.34 -13.62 -10.75
N PRO A 467 -42.68 -13.73 -10.80
CA PRO A 467 -43.49 -13.99 -9.61
C PRO A 467 -43.09 -15.25 -8.82
N VAL A 468 -42.60 -16.30 -9.49
CA VAL A 468 -42.12 -17.53 -8.84
C VAL A 468 -40.84 -17.24 -8.05
N ALA A 469 -39.87 -16.56 -8.66
CA ALA A 469 -38.63 -16.17 -7.99
C ALA A 469 -38.90 -15.20 -6.82
N LYS A 470 -39.78 -14.22 -7.03
CA LYS A 470 -40.16 -13.23 -6.01
C LYS A 470 -40.83 -13.89 -4.80
N LYS A 471 -41.79 -14.79 -5.03
CA LYS A 471 -42.47 -15.55 -3.98
C LYS A 471 -41.48 -16.39 -3.16
N PHE A 472 -40.58 -17.10 -3.84
CA PHE A 472 -39.53 -17.89 -3.21
C PHE A 472 -38.62 -17.03 -2.34
N LEU A 473 -38.13 -15.91 -2.89
CA LEU A 473 -37.15 -15.06 -2.22
C LEU A 473 -37.74 -14.36 -0.97
N ILE A 474 -38.98 -13.88 -1.05
CA ILE A 474 -39.70 -13.32 0.11
C ILE A 474 -39.86 -14.38 1.20
N ALA A 475 -40.23 -15.61 0.85
CA ALA A 475 -40.35 -16.69 1.82
C ALA A 475 -39.00 -17.02 2.47
N TYR A 476 -37.92 -17.03 1.68
CA TYR A 476 -36.57 -17.24 2.18
C TYR A 476 -36.15 -16.15 3.17
N PHE A 477 -36.28 -14.87 2.81
CA PHE A 477 -35.89 -13.76 3.68
C PHE A 477 -36.75 -13.66 4.95
N LYS A 478 -38.04 -13.94 4.85
CA LYS A 478 -38.91 -14.06 6.03
C LYS A 478 -38.40 -15.15 6.98
N ASN A 479 -37.98 -16.31 6.46
CA ASN A 479 -37.41 -17.38 7.26
C ASN A 479 -36.06 -17.00 7.90
N ARG A 480 -35.32 -16.03 7.34
CA ARG A 480 -34.10 -15.47 7.94
C ARG A 480 -34.36 -14.37 8.98
N GLY A 481 -35.61 -13.93 9.14
CA GLY A 481 -36.01 -12.92 10.12
C GLY A 481 -35.95 -11.47 9.62
N TYR A 482 -35.85 -11.26 8.30
CA TYR A 482 -35.90 -9.93 7.69
C TYR A 482 -37.34 -9.37 7.66
N ASP A 483 -37.46 -8.03 7.72
CA ASP A 483 -38.71 -7.34 7.43
C ASP A 483 -39.00 -7.29 5.93
N THR A 484 -39.75 -8.27 5.43
CA THR A 484 -40.11 -8.37 4.01
C THR A 484 -41.11 -7.31 3.52
N ALA A 485 -41.66 -6.47 4.42
CA ALA A 485 -42.48 -5.34 4.02
C ALA A 485 -41.63 -4.16 3.51
N ASP A 486 -40.33 -4.13 3.84
CA ASP A 486 -39.42 -3.09 3.39
C ASP A 486 -38.90 -3.40 1.97
N SER A 487 -39.50 -2.72 0.98
CA SER A 487 -39.08 -2.86 -0.42
C SER A 487 -37.64 -2.43 -0.68
N TYR A 488 -37.08 -1.55 0.15
CA TYR A 488 -35.69 -1.12 0.04
C TYR A 488 -34.74 -2.25 0.45
N LEU A 489 -35.05 -2.93 1.56
CA LEU A 489 -34.30 -4.11 2.00
C LEU A 489 -34.36 -5.22 0.95
N MET A 490 -35.56 -5.53 0.42
CA MET A 490 -35.71 -6.63 -0.53
C MET A 490 -34.94 -6.45 -1.84
N LYS A 491 -34.93 -5.24 -2.41
CA LYS A 491 -34.16 -4.97 -3.64
C LYS A 491 -32.64 -4.97 -3.40
N ASN A 492 -32.22 -4.50 -2.22
CA ASN A 492 -30.81 -4.52 -1.81
C ASN A 492 -30.33 -5.97 -1.69
N GLU A 493 -31.10 -6.81 -1.00
CA GLU A 493 -30.78 -8.22 -0.78
C GLU A 493 -30.83 -9.06 -2.06
N LEU A 494 -31.82 -8.84 -2.95
CA LEU A 494 -31.84 -9.49 -4.27
C LEU A 494 -30.51 -9.29 -5.01
N MET A 495 -30.04 -8.03 -5.05
CA MET A 495 -28.82 -7.64 -5.73
C MET A 495 -27.61 -8.34 -5.14
N ALA A 496 -27.42 -8.27 -3.81
CA ALA A 496 -26.26 -8.89 -3.16
C ALA A 496 -26.26 -10.42 -3.30
N TYR A 497 -27.41 -11.08 -3.15
CA TYR A 497 -27.51 -12.53 -3.35
C TYR A 497 -27.23 -12.97 -4.80
N CYS A 498 -27.57 -12.14 -5.79
CA CYS A 498 -27.24 -12.40 -7.20
C CYS A 498 -25.75 -12.20 -7.50
N LEU A 499 -25.06 -11.32 -6.77
CA LEU A 499 -23.70 -10.90 -7.05
C LEU A 499 -22.63 -11.51 -6.13
N GLN A 500 -22.98 -12.07 -4.97
CA GLN A 500 -22.03 -12.63 -4.00
C GLN A 500 -21.17 -13.80 -4.53
N GLN A 501 -21.60 -14.44 -5.62
CA GLN A 501 -20.89 -15.53 -6.29
C GLN A 501 -20.91 -15.30 -7.81
N ASN A 502 -20.06 -16.00 -8.55
CA ASN A 502 -20.14 -15.95 -10.01
C ASN A 502 -21.50 -16.48 -10.52
N VAL A 503 -21.84 -16.16 -11.77
CA VAL A 503 -23.15 -16.49 -12.38
C VAL A 503 -23.47 -17.99 -12.32
N ALA A 504 -22.47 -18.87 -12.48
CA ALA A 504 -22.67 -20.32 -12.35
C ALA A 504 -22.91 -20.75 -10.89
N GLY A 505 -22.24 -20.10 -9.94
CA GLY A 505 -22.44 -20.27 -8.51
C GLY A 505 -23.83 -19.83 -8.09
N ALA A 506 -24.36 -18.72 -8.63
CA ALA A 506 -25.74 -18.29 -8.41
C ALA A 506 -26.75 -19.37 -8.84
N ALA A 507 -26.54 -20.00 -9.99
CA ALA A 507 -27.38 -21.10 -10.47
C ALA A 507 -27.48 -22.24 -9.45
N LEU A 508 -26.33 -22.69 -8.91
CA LEU A 508 -26.28 -23.73 -7.89
C LEU A 508 -26.90 -23.27 -6.56
N TYR A 509 -26.63 -22.03 -6.16
CA TYR A 509 -27.09 -21.49 -4.89
C TYR A 509 -28.61 -21.39 -4.83
N PHE A 510 -29.22 -20.82 -5.87
CA PHE A 510 -30.68 -20.68 -5.98
C PHE A 510 -31.37 -21.95 -6.46
N GLY A 511 -30.70 -22.78 -7.25
CA GLY A 511 -31.23 -24.04 -7.76
C GLY A 511 -31.10 -25.22 -6.81
N LYS A 512 -30.32 -25.10 -5.73
CA LYS A 512 -30.10 -26.21 -4.79
C LYS A 512 -29.99 -25.74 -3.35
N THR A 513 -28.98 -24.92 -3.04
CA THR A 513 -28.63 -24.60 -1.64
C THR A 513 -29.75 -23.89 -0.88
N LEU A 514 -30.33 -22.82 -1.43
CA LEU A 514 -31.38 -22.08 -0.74
C LEU A 514 -32.71 -22.85 -0.65
N PRO A 515 -33.21 -23.48 -1.73
CA PRO A 515 -34.42 -24.29 -1.65
C PRO A 515 -34.29 -25.48 -0.71
N GLU A 516 -33.15 -26.18 -0.69
CA GLU A 516 -32.91 -27.27 0.27
C GLU A 516 -33.04 -26.77 1.71
N ARG A 517 -32.41 -25.64 2.04
CA ARG A 517 -32.52 -25.01 3.36
C ARG A 517 -33.96 -24.62 3.70
N LEU A 518 -34.68 -24.01 2.75
CA LEU A 518 -36.05 -23.57 2.98
C LEU A 518 -37.04 -24.75 3.07
N SER A 519 -36.77 -25.86 2.36
CA SER A 519 -37.60 -27.05 2.37
C SER A 519 -37.61 -27.80 3.70
N ALA A 520 -36.64 -27.53 4.58
CA ALA A 520 -36.63 -28.03 5.95
C ALA A 520 -37.77 -27.45 6.81
N PHE A 521 -38.48 -26.43 6.32
CA PHE A 521 -39.55 -25.74 7.03
C PHE A 521 -40.90 -25.96 6.31
N PRO A 522 -41.78 -26.85 6.80
CA PRO A 522 -43.00 -27.26 6.11
C PRO A 522 -43.90 -26.09 5.68
N GLN A 523 -43.98 -25.02 6.48
CA GLN A 523 -44.77 -23.83 6.19
C GLN A 523 -44.33 -23.06 4.93
N HIS A 524 -43.12 -23.34 4.42
CA HIS A 524 -42.56 -22.67 3.26
C HIS A 524 -42.60 -23.50 1.98
N LEU A 525 -42.96 -24.79 2.03
CA LEU A 525 -42.96 -25.69 0.86
C LEU A 525 -43.82 -25.15 -0.30
N GLN A 526 -44.97 -24.54 0.00
CA GLN A 526 -45.86 -23.92 -1.00
C GLN A 526 -45.25 -22.71 -1.74
N ASN A 527 -44.12 -22.18 -1.26
CA ASN A 527 -43.40 -21.06 -1.85
C ASN A 527 -42.19 -21.51 -2.69
N ILE A 528 -41.92 -22.81 -2.74
CA ILE A 528 -40.83 -23.40 -3.51
C ILE A 528 -41.45 -24.08 -4.74
N PRO A 529 -40.94 -23.85 -5.96
CA PRO A 529 -41.42 -24.57 -7.14
C PRO A 529 -41.08 -26.06 -7.05
N GLU A 530 -41.57 -26.84 -8.01
CA GLU A 530 -41.35 -28.28 -8.06
C GLU A 530 -39.86 -28.62 -8.17
N LYS A 531 -39.44 -29.64 -7.41
CA LYS A 531 -38.09 -30.18 -7.45
C LYS A 531 -37.99 -31.18 -8.59
N ASP A 532 -36.96 -31.08 -9.42
CA ASP A 532 -36.66 -32.14 -10.38
C ASP A 532 -36.05 -33.34 -9.65
N GLU A 533 -36.79 -34.44 -9.57
CA GLU A 533 -36.39 -35.64 -8.84
C GLU A 533 -35.10 -36.27 -9.39
N LYS A 534 -34.86 -36.17 -10.70
CA LYS A 534 -33.69 -36.78 -11.35
C LYS A 534 -32.39 -36.08 -10.97
N SER A 535 -32.36 -34.76 -11.02
CA SER A 535 -31.18 -33.97 -10.64
C SER A 535 -31.10 -33.68 -9.14
N GLY A 536 -32.22 -33.79 -8.42
CA GLY A 536 -32.33 -33.37 -7.03
C GLY A 536 -32.24 -31.85 -6.86
N THR A 537 -32.55 -31.06 -7.89
CA THR A 537 -32.44 -29.59 -7.91
C THR A 537 -33.77 -28.90 -8.25
N TRP A 538 -33.78 -27.56 -8.28
CA TRP A 538 -34.89 -26.70 -8.68
C TRP A 538 -34.51 -25.92 -9.95
N PRO A 539 -34.61 -26.52 -11.15
CA PRO A 539 -34.15 -25.91 -12.39
C PRO A 539 -34.82 -24.57 -12.71
N VAL A 540 -36.09 -24.41 -12.32
CA VAL A 540 -36.83 -23.15 -12.51
C VAL A 540 -36.14 -22.00 -11.77
N LEU A 541 -35.80 -22.19 -10.48
CA LEU A 541 -35.09 -21.18 -9.70
C LEU A 541 -33.67 -20.97 -10.22
N ALA A 542 -32.96 -22.05 -10.58
CA ALA A 542 -31.63 -21.96 -11.16
C ALA A 542 -31.62 -21.05 -12.40
N ASN A 543 -32.55 -21.26 -13.33
CA ASN A 543 -32.63 -20.50 -14.57
C ASN A 543 -32.99 -19.03 -14.33
N LEU A 544 -34.01 -18.77 -13.51
CA LEU A 544 -34.46 -17.41 -13.21
C LEU A 544 -33.34 -16.58 -12.57
N PHE A 545 -32.70 -17.11 -11.52
CA PHE A 545 -31.63 -16.39 -10.83
C PHE A 545 -30.30 -16.36 -11.60
N THR A 546 -30.04 -17.30 -12.51
CA THR A 546 -28.92 -17.18 -13.45
C THR A 546 -29.10 -15.97 -14.36
N SER A 547 -30.32 -15.73 -14.84
CA SER A 547 -30.65 -14.56 -15.66
C SER A 547 -30.48 -13.26 -14.89
N GLU A 548 -30.94 -13.22 -13.63
CA GLU A 548 -30.74 -12.05 -12.76
C GLU A 548 -29.27 -11.80 -12.44
N ALA A 549 -28.53 -12.84 -12.03
CA ALA A 549 -27.10 -12.74 -11.74
C ALA A 549 -26.31 -12.25 -12.96
N ARG A 550 -26.66 -12.69 -14.16
CA ARG A 550 -26.05 -12.19 -15.40
C ARG A 550 -26.37 -10.72 -15.64
N SER A 551 -27.63 -10.31 -15.47
CA SER A 551 -28.05 -8.92 -15.65
C SER A 551 -27.31 -7.97 -14.69
N PHE A 552 -27.21 -8.35 -13.41
CA PHE A 552 -26.43 -7.59 -12.44
C PHE A 552 -24.93 -7.61 -12.75
N SER A 553 -24.37 -8.76 -13.11
CA SER A 553 -22.95 -8.89 -13.45
C SER A 553 -22.57 -8.01 -14.66
N ASP A 554 -23.41 -7.99 -15.69
CA ASP A 554 -23.19 -7.18 -16.89
C ASP A 554 -23.24 -5.68 -16.57
N TYR A 555 -24.17 -5.27 -15.70
CA TYR A 555 -24.26 -3.89 -15.21
C TYR A 555 -22.98 -3.46 -14.48
N VAL A 556 -22.55 -4.21 -13.45
CA VAL A 556 -21.38 -3.82 -12.64
C VAL A 556 -20.07 -3.94 -13.43
N LYS A 557 -20.00 -4.83 -14.41
CA LYS A 557 -18.87 -4.92 -15.35
C LYS A 557 -18.78 -3.69 -16.23
N LYS A 558 -19.89 -3.25 -16.81
CA LYS A 558 -19.92 -2.04 -17.63
C LYS A 558 -19.63 -0.79 -16.81
N ARG A 559 -20.16 -0.70 -15.59
CA ARG A 559 -20.05 0.49 -14.74
C ARG A 559 -18.68 0.61 -14.07
N TRP A 560 -18.13 -0.49 -13.58
CA TRP A 560 -16.95 -0.50 -12.72
C TRP A 560 -15.90 -1.57 -13.05
N GLY A 561 -16.08 -2.38 -14.10
CA GLY A 561 -15.15 -3.50 -14.39
C GLY A 561 -15.16 -4.61 -13.34
N LEU A 562 -16.15 -4.61 -12.45
CA LEU A 562 -16.40 -5.67 -11.46
C LEU A 562 -17.25 -6.79 -12.07
N GLU A 563 -17.46 -7.89 -11.36
CA GLU A 563 -18.34 -8.96 -11.81
C GLU A 563 -18.93 -9.71 -10.62
N ALA A 564 -19.99 -10.49 -10.87
CA ALA A 564 -20.54 -11.37 -9.84
C ALA A 564 -19.43 -12.30 -9.30
N GLY A 565 -19.27 -12.33 -7.98
CA GLY A 565 -18.22 -13.08 -7.29
C GLY A 565 -16.86 -12.36 -7.18
N ARG A 566 -16.71 -11.14 -7.68
CA ARG A 566 -15.43 -10.39 -7.63
C ARG A 566 -15.64 -8.88 -7.53
N VAL A 567 -15.20 -8.33 -6.38
CA VAL A 567 -15.19 -6.89 -6.07
C VAL A 567 -13.78 -6.30 -6.00
N TRP A 568 -12.78 -7.03 -6.45
CA TRP A 568 -11.38 -6.60 -6.47
C TRP A 568 -10.84 -6.56 -7.89
N ASP A 569 -9.90 -5.65 -8.15
CA ASP A 569 -9.13 -5.60 -9.40
C ASP A 569 -7.83 -6.41 -9.28
N ILE A 570 -7.26 -6.50 -8.07
CA ILE A 570 -6.00 -7.22 -7.86
C ILE A 570 -6.20 -8.74 -7.93
N LYS A 571 -5.45 -9.38 -8.82
CA LYS A 571 -5.27 -10.83 -8.87
C LYS A 571 -3.91 -11.22 -8.29
N LYS A 572 -3.90 -12.16 -7.34
CA LYS A 572 -2.69 -12.69 -6.70
C LYS A 572 -2.45 -14.14 -7.09
N GLU A 573 -1.24 -14.44 -7.56
CA GLU A 573 -0.80 -15.79 -7.96
C GLU A 573 0.53 -16.12 -7.26
N PHE A 574 0.58 -17.22 -6.49
CA PHE A 574 1.81 -17.64 -5.81
C PHE A 574 2.82 -18.26 -6.78
N LEU A 575 4.11 -17.99 -6.58
CA LEU A 575 5.23 -18.41 -7.44
C LEU A 575 5.75 -19.82 -7.20
#